data_AF-A0A800AZ11-F1
#
_entry.id   AF-A0A800AZ11-F1
#
_cell.length_a   1.000
_cell.length_b   1.000
_cell.length_c   1.000
_cell.angle_alpha   90.00
_cell.angle_beta   90.00
_cell.angle_gamma   90.00
#
_symmetry.space_group_name_H-M   'P 1'
#
loop_
_entity.id
_entity.type
_entity.pdbx_description
1 polymer ?
#
loop_
_entity_poly.entity_id
_entity_poly.type
_entity_poly.pdbx_seq_one_letter_code
_entity_poly.pdbx_strand_id
1 'polypeptide(L)'
;FIRVNNNSNIDCVGMGSSLYIDLIVEELPIANVVPDIRVCQITTNTTPFAEFDTTNIPDLVLQGQTNITLTYFDADGSPIPAATFIRTDYASPSKTVTIRATNNTTNTNPSEPCFDETTVTFIVDEMPILNNVTIQALCDDFPDQTDGMSVFDTSTLESNILGGQLPSNMEIHYYNEDGSEILPTLPLHFNTATQTVRVDVFNIDNSTCIATTDVFFEIVDDSPIFDISEQLLCTNLLPNPLEVSIENPLDVYTYDWKDSDGNIVPTTTIDTSIALITKAGEYSVTATSLSQCTTTKLFTVNESSIPVIETVTIFDNLPNNRVSVLVSGIGDYEFALDNSDFVDGNELHGHIFYDVEEGAHTIYINDKIGCTPIIEKEIIVIRFPRYISPNQDGKHDNFYVYGGEAFKTSTVTIFDRYGKIITILKDNQKWDGTYLGQIAFETDYWFSAEFIDNQGKIHKRTGNFSLKL
;
A
#
# COMPACT_ATOMS: atom_id res chain seq x y z
N PHE A 1 101.58 -20.71 -5.02
CA PHE A 1 102.99 -20.26 -5.10
C PHE A 1 103.09 -19.16 -6.14
N ILE A 2 103.73 -18.04 -5.81
CA ILE A 2 103.96 -16.97 -6.79
C ILE A 2 105.25 -17.32 -7.55
N ARG A 3 105.17 -17.35 -8.88
CA ARG A 3 106.36 -17.47 -9.76
C ARG A 3 106.63 -16.10 -10.37
N VAL A 4 107.76 -15.50 -10.05
CA VAL A 4 108.23 -14.27 -10.70
C VAL A 4 109.24 -14.65 -11.78
N ASN A 5 108.91 -14.36 -13.04
CA ASN A 5 109.79 -14.61 -14.19
C ASN A 5 110.49 -13.31 -14.59
N ASN A 6 111.78 -13.38 -14.87
CA ASN A 6 112.50 -12.28 -15.47
C ASN A 6 112.25 -12.25 -16.99
N ASN A 7 111.69 -11.16 -17.50
CA ASN A 7 111.36 -11.03 -18.93
C ASN A 7 112.58 -11.06 -19.87
N SER A 8 113.80 -10.84 -19.36
CA SER A 8 115.03 -10.82 -20.16
C SER A 8 115.81 -12.14 -20.12
N ASN A 9 115.45 -13.08 -19.23
CA ASN A 9 116.07 -14.40 -19.15
C ASN A 9 115.11 -15.41 -18.48
N ILE A 10 114.55 -16.31 -19.29
CA ILE A 10 113.46 -17.21 -18.89
C ILE A 10 113.90 -18.32 -17.91
N ASP A 11 115.21 -18.58 -17.80
CA ASP A 11 115.77 -19.60 -16.91
C ASP A 11 116.09 -19.05 -15.51
N CYS A 12 115.99 -17.73 -15.32
CA CYS A 12 116.19 -17.09 -14.02
C CYS A 12 114.85 -16.97 -13.30
N VAL A 13 114.52 -17.99 -12.51
CA VAL A 13 113.25 -18.08 -11.77
C VAL A 13 113.50 -17.85 -10.29
N GLY A 14 112.88 -16.80 -9.74
CA GLY A 14 112.86 -16.60 -8.29
C GLY A 14 111.82 -17.51 -7.66
N MET A 15 112.24 -18.63 -7.07
CA MET A 15 111.39 -19.48 -6.23
C MET A 15 111.83 -19.32 -4.77
N GLY A 16 111.33 -18.28 -4.11
CA GLY A 16 111.55 -18.08 -2.69
C GLY A 16 110.56 -18.89 -1.87
N SER A 17 111.06 -19.71 -0.93
CA SER A 17 110.26 -20.39 0.11
C SER A 17 109.56 -19.42 1.09
N SER A 18 109.74 -18.11 0.90
CA SER A 18 109.17 -17.02 1.72
C SER A 18 108.14 -16.16 0.97
N LEU A 19 107.72 -16.58 -0.23
CA LEU A 19 106.65 -15.93 -1.01
C LEU A 19 105.35 -16.73 -0.87
N TYR A 20 104.80 -16.77 0.34
CA TYR A 20 103.41 -17.18 0.58
C TYR A 20 102.57 -15.92 0.80
N ILE A 21 101.37 -15.90 0.21
CA ILE A 21 100.32 -14.95 0.57
C ILE A 21 99.55 -15.63 1.68
N ASP A 22 99.49 -15.02 2.86
CA ASP A 22 98.54 -15.43 3.89
C ASP A 22 97.16 -14.90 3.47
N LEU A 23 96.30 -15.80 3.02
CA LEU A 23 94.88 -15.51 2.84
C LEU A 23 94.20 -15.73 4.18
N ILE A 24 93.86 -14.65 4.87
CA ILE A 24 93.05 -14.69 6.08
C ILE A 24 91.62 -14.46 5.62
N VAL A 25 90.77 -15.48 5.77
CA VAL A 25 89.34 -15.42 5.51
C VAL A 25 88.65 -15.25 6.86
N GLU A 26 87.91 -14.17 7.01
CA GLU A 26 87.05 -13.95 8.17
C GLU A 26 85.65 -14.50 7.87
N GLU A 27 85.01 -15.08 8.88
CA GLU A 27 83.60 -15.45 8.77
C GLU A 27 82.75 -14.17 8.75
N LEU A 28 81.86 -14.09 7.77
CA LEU A 28 80.86 -13.02 7.74
C LEU A 28 79.93 -13.18 8.96
N PRO A 29 79.54 -12.07 9.63
CA PRO A 29 78.39 -12.13 10.51
C PRO A 29 77.16 -12.52 9.69
N ILE A 30 76.12 -13.05 10.35
CA ILE A 30 74.86 -13.39 9.68
C ILE A 30 73.83 -12.34 10.08
N ALA A 31 73.33 -11.55 9.13
CA ALA A 31 72.19 -10.67 9.38
C ALA A 31 70.90 -11.44 9.11
N ASN A 32 70.29 -12.00 10.17
CA ASN A 32 69.09 -12.82 10.00
C ASN A 32 67.90 -11.99 9.48
N VAL A 33 67.01 -12.63 8.72
CA VAL A 33 65.81 -11.98 8.16
C VAL A 33 64.87 -11.53 9.28
N VAL A 34 64.40 -10.28 9.20
CA VAL A 34 63.38 -9.74 10.09
C VAL A 34 62.06 -9.68 9.30
N PRO A 35 60.94 -10.20 9.85
CA PRO A 35 59.64 -10.05 9.21
C PRO A 35 59.23 -8.57 9.09
N ASP A 36 58.48 -8.24 8.06
CA ASP A 36 57.87 -6.91 7.94
C ASP A 36 56.95 -6.64 9.13
N ILE A 37 56.96 -5.39 9.60
CA ILE A 37 56.15 -4.96 10.75
C ILE A 37 55.08 -4.03 10.22
N ARG A 38 53.83 -4.43 10.44
CA ARG A 38 52.65 -3.73 9.97
C ARG A 38 51.85 -3.18 11.14
N VAL A 39 51.51 -1.89 11.11
CA VAL A 39 50.76 -1.20 12.17
C VAL A 39 49.75 -0.24 11.54
N CYS A 40 48.60 -0.08 12.21
CA CYS A 40 47.61 0.87 11.75
C CYS A 40 48.04 2.33 11.96
N GLN A 41 47.69 3.21 11.02
CA GLN A 41 47.92 4.65 11.21
C GLN A 41 47.22 5.17 12.46
N ILE A 42 47.87 6.11 13.14
CA ILE A 42 47.34 6.71 14.38
C ILE A 42 46.46 7.95 14.13
N THR A 43 46.49 8.53 12.93
CA THR A 43 45.67 9.69 12.54
C THR A 43 45.24 9.60 11.08
N THR A 44 44.09 10.20 10.75
CA THR A 44 43.50 10.21 9.39
C THR A 44 43.80 11.49 8.59
N ASN A 45 44.44 12.50 9.19
CA ASN A 45 44.49 13.88 8.65
C ASN A 45 45.85 14.29 8.09
N THR A 46 46.84 13.40 8.08
CA THR A 46 48.22 13.67 7.65
C THR A 46 48.78 12.47 6.90
N THR A 47 50.00 12.59 6.35
CA THR A 47 50.76 11.45 5.82
C THR A 47 50.68 10.24 6.76
N PRO A 48 50.40 9.02 6.26
CA PRO A 48 50.25 7.83 7.10
C PRO A 48 51.46 7.63 8.00
N PHE A 49 51.20 7.52 9.29
CA PHE A 49 52.22 7.44 10.33
C PHE A 49 51.77 6.52 11.46
N ALA A 50 52.68 5.74 12.02
CA ALA A 50 52.42 4.85 13.15
C ALA A 50 53.62 4.75 14.09
N GLU A 51 53.39 4.16 15.27
CA GLU A 51 54.42 3.83 16.25
C GLU A 51 54.70 2.32 16.19
N PHE A 52 55.98 1.96 16.09
CA PHE A 52 56.45 0.57 16.00
C PHE A 52 57.27 0.18 17.24
N ASP A 53 57.03 -1.02 17.77
CA ASP A 53 57.93 -1.61 18.77
C ASP A 53 59.09 -2.32 18.06
N THR A 54 60.28 -1.73 18.20
CA THR A 54 61.53 -2.20 17.58
C THR A 54 62.48 -2.83 18.59
N THR A 55 62.08 -2.93 19.87
CA THR A 55 62.97 -3.38 20.95
C THR A 55 63.47 -4.81 20.76
N ASN A 56 62.69 -5.65 20.08
CA ASN A 56 63.02 -7.05 19.79
C ASN A 56 63.82 -7.24 18.48
N ILE A 57 63.94 -6.22 17.64
CA ILE A 57 64.64 -6.33 16.34
C ILE A 57 66.11 -6.73 16.49
N PRO A 58 66.89 -6.18 17.43
CA PRO A 58 68.28 -6.60 17.63
C PRO A 58 68.43 -8.11 17.88
N ASP A 59 67.56 -8.68 18.72
CA ASP A 59 67.59 -10.10 19.05
C ASP A 59 67.21 -10.98 17.85
N LEU A 60 66.23 -10.53 17.05
CA LEU A 60 65.83 -11.20 15.81
C LEU A 60 66.96 -11.23 14.77
N VAL A 61 67.70 -10.13 14.63
CA VAL A 61 68.83 -10.03 13.68
C VAL A 61 70.02 -10.86 14.15
N LEU A 62 70.33 -10.84 15.45
CA LEU A 62 71.51 -11.52 15.99
C LEU A 62 71.31 -13.03 16.17
N GLN A 63 70.10 -13.50 16.53
CA GLN A 63 69.82 -14.91 16.86
C GLN A 63 70.87 -15.52 17.82
N GLY A 64 71.34 -14.74 18.78
CA GLY A 64 72.35 -15.16 19.76
C GLY A 64 73.82 -15.02 19.32
N GLN A 65 74.11 -14.48 18.14
CA GLN A 65 75.48 -14.10 17.77
C GLN A 65 76.06 -13.08 18.75
N THR A 66 77.34 -13.23 19.08
CA THR A 66 78.07 -12.33 19.99
C THR A 66 79.24 -11.66 19.25
N ASN A 67 79.81 -10.59 19.83
CA ASN A 67 80.87 -9.80 19.20
C ASN A 67 80.47 -9.14 17.85
N ILE A 68 79.20 -8.81 17.70
CA ILE A 68 78.66 -8.08 16.54
C ILE A 68 78.08 -6.74 17.03
N THR A 69 78.28 -5.68 16.27
CA THR A 69 77.59 -4.41 16.45
C THR A 69 76.58 -4.20 15.32
N LEU A 70 75.36 -3.80 15.69
CA LEU A 70 74.32 -3.44 14.76
C LEU A 70 74.33 -1.93 14.48
N THR A 71 74.20 -1.57 13.21
CA THR A 71 73.98 -0.19 12.76
C THR A 71 72.76 -0.14 11.85
N TYR A 72 72.05 0.98 11.87
CA TYR A 72 70.75 1.14 11.21
C TYR A 72 70.84 2.28 10.21
N PHE A 73 70.29 2.09 9.02
CA PHE A 73 70.31 3.09 7.95
C PHE A 73 68.93 3.26 7.36
N ASP A 74 68.54 4.51 7.08
CA ASP A 74 67.34 4.82 6.31
C ASP A 74 67.54 4.46 4.82
N ALA A 75 66.48 4.53 4.03
CA ALA A 75 66.50 4.13 2.62
C ALA A 75 67.46 4.95 1.75
N ASP A 76 67.81 6.17 2.17
CA ASP A 76 68.79 7.04 1.52
C ASP A 76 70.25 6.76 1.97
N GLY A 77 70.45 5.80 2.89
CA GLY A 77 71.73 5.45 3.49
C GLY A 77 72.12 6.30 4.70
N SER A 78 71.25 7.21 5.17
CA SER A 78 71.52 8.03 6.35
C SER A 78 71.50 7.18 7.63
N PRO A 79 72.50 7.30 8.53
CA PRO A 79 72.55 6.50 9.75
C PRO A 79 71.49 6.93 10.76
N ILE A 80 70.81 5.95 11.36
CA ILE A 80 69.81 6.14 12.43
C ILE A 80 70.49 5.78 13.76
N PRO A 81 70.54 6.70 14.75
CA PRO A 81 71.09 6.38 16.07
C PRO A 81 70.35 5.22 16.73
N ALA A 82 71.09 4.26 17.31
CA ALA A 82 70.49 3.09 17.96
C ALA A 82 69.50 3.46 19.07
N ALA A 83 69.76 4.53 19.84
CA ALA A 83 68.86 5.03 20.88
C ALA A 83 67.56 5.66 20.33
N THR A 84 67.56 6.05 19.06
CA THR A 84 66.35 6.53 18.36
C THR A 84 65.60 5.35 17.74
N PHE A 85 66.31 4.38 17.19
CA PHE A 85 65.70 3.21 16.55
C PHE A 85 65.08 2.28 17.59
N ILE A 86 65.86 1.77 18.56
CA ILE A 86 65.45 0.73 19.52
C ILE A 86 64.52 1.33 20.59
N ARG A 87 63.23 1.37 20.29
CA ARG A 87 62.16 1.96 21.13
C ARG A 87 60.85 1.18 20.99
N THR A 88 60.00 1.27 22.01
CA THR A 88 58.64 0.72 21.97
C THR A 88 57.68 1.58 21.12
N ASP A 89 58.05 2.83 20.87
CA ASP A 89 57.27 3.88 20.20
C ASP A 89 58.06 4.51 19.03
N TYR A 90 58.75 3.68 18.24
CA TYR A 90 59.50 4.17 17.08
C TYR A 90 58.53 4.72 16.03
N ALA A 91 58.46 6.04 15.94
CA ALA A 91 57.45 6.75 15.19
C ALA A 91 57.93 6.98 13.73
N SER A 92 57.24 6.40 12.74
CA SER A 92 57.68 6.45 11.33
C SER A 92 56.52 6.32 10.34
N PRO A 93 56.62 6.90 9.12
CA PRO A 93 55.81 6.47 7.98
C PRO A 93 56.28 5.09 7.46
N SER A 94 55.57 4.55 6.47
CA SER A 94 55.99 3.34 5.75
C SER A 94 57.39 3.54 5.13
N LYS A 95 58.34 2.70 5.52
CA LYS A 95 59.73 2.76 5.02
C LYS A 95 60.47 1.45 5.26
N THR A 96 61.59 1.30 4.58
CA THR A 96 62.52 0.17 4.81
C THR A 96 63.77 0.69 5.50
N VAL A 97 64.17 0.01 6.58
CA VAL A 97 65.42 0.28 7.30
C VAL A 97 66.39 -0.87 7.06
N THR A 98 67.61 -0.53 6.63
CA THR A 98 68.71 -1.49 6.50
C THR A 98 69.39 -1.65 7.85
N ILE A 99 69.61 -2.90 8.26
CA ILE A 99 70.30 -3.27 9.48
C ILE A 99 71.59 -3.98 9.09
N ARG A 100 72.71 -3.38 9.44
CA ARG A 100 74.04 -3.93 9.19
C ARG A 100 74.61 -4.55 10.45
N ALA A 101 74.89 -5.84 10.39
CA ALA A 101 75.63 -6.59 11.40
C ALA A 101 77.13 -6.54 11.05
N THR A 102 77.96 -5.99 11.92
CA THR A 102 79.40 -5.82 11.70
C THR A 102 80.21 -6.53 12.79
N ASN A 103 81.22 -7.30 12.40
CA ASN A 103 82.13 -7.95 13.38
C ASN A 103 82.92 -6.90 14.18
N ASN A 104 82.93 -7.03 15.52
CA ASN A 104 83.66 -6.11 16.40
C ASN A 104 85.16 -6.38 16.47
N THR A 105 85.59 -7.58 16.08
CA THR A 105 86.99 -8.00 16.05
C THR A 105 87.37 -8.42 14.64
N THR A 106 88.38 -7.77 14.06
CA THR A 106 88.98 -8.17 12.78
C THR A 106 90.39 -8.67 13.02
N ASN A 107 90.79 -9.73 12.32
CA ASN A 107 92.12 -10.32 12.37
C ASN A 107 93.10 -9.61 11.42
N THR A 108 92.63 -8.79 10.47
CA THR A 108 93.49 -8.25 9.40
C THR A 108 93.41 -6.76 9.09
N ASN A 109 92.29 -6.07 9.35
CA ASN A 109 92.18 -4.62 9.10
C ASN A 109 91.10 -3.99 9.99
N PRO A 110 91.45 -3.19 11.01
CA PRO A 110 90.45 -2.52 11.87
C PRO A 110 89.58 -1.50 11.13
N SER A 111 89.96 -1.08 9.91
CA SER A 111 89.27 -0.04 9.15
C SER A 111 88.14 -0.55 8.26
N GLU A 112 88.05 -1.87 8.01
CA GLU A 112 87.03 -2.47 7.13
C GLU A 112 86.60 -3.85 7.67
N PRO A 113 85.82 -3.90 8.77
CA PRO A 113 85.27 -5.15 9.27
C PRO A 113 84.27 -5.79 8.30
N CYS A 114 84.29 -7.12 8.25
CA CYS A 114 83.28 -7.92 7.55
C CYS A 114 81.89 -7.62 8.11
N PHE A 115 80.93 -7.43 7.21
CA PHE A 115 79.55 -7.15 7.55
C PHE A 115 78.59 -7.93 6.66
N ASP A 116 77.38 -8.10 7.16
CA ASP A 116 76.22 -8.61 6.43
C ASP A 116 75.03 -7.70 6.72
N GLU A 117 74.06 -7.66 5.81
CA GLU A 117 72.92 -6.75 5.87
C GLU A 117 71.60 -7.49 5.72
N THR A 118 70.62 -7.03 6.48
CA THR A 118 69.22 -7.42 6.36
C THR A 118 68.38 -6.16 6.35
N THR A 119 67.09 -6.30 6.06
CA THR A 119 66.16 -5.18 6.05
C THR A 119 64.94 -5.51 6.89
N VAL A 120 64.35 -4.47 7.46
CA VAL A 120 62.99 -4.52 8.02
C VAL A 120 62.15 -3.47 7.31
N THR A 121 61.00 -3.87 6.80
CA THR A 121 60.03 -2.94 6.22
C THR A 121 58.95 -2.64 7.24
N PHE A 122 58.79 -1.36 7.55
CA PHE A 122 57.69 -0.81 8.32
C PHE A 122 56.56 -0.46 7.34
N ILE A 123 55.38 -0.99 7.59
CA ILE A 123 54.18 -0.76 6.78
C ILE A 123 53.15 -0.09 7.68
N VAL A 124 52.77 1.14 7.32
CA VAL A 124 51.64 1.85 7.91
C VAL A 124 50.43 1.65 7.02
N ASP A 125 49.39 1.00 7.54
CA ASP A 125 48.12 0.87 6.83
C ASP A 125 47.21 2.04 7.14
N GLU A 126 46.53 2.51 6.10
CA GLU A 126 45.56 3.59 6.22
C GLU A 126 44.27 3.06 6.88
N MET A 127 43.73 3.84 7.83
CA MET A 127 42.40 3.64 8.39
C MET A 127 41.36 3.96 7.32
N PRO A 128 40.24 3.22 7.27
CA PRO A 128 39.13 3.57 6.41
C PRO A 128 38.54 4.93 6.77
N ILE A 129 38.11 5.70 5.77
CA ILE A 129 37.43 6.99 5.98
C ILE A 129 35.94 6.77 5.75
N LEU A 130 35.09 7.05 6.74
CA LEU A 130 33.66 6.80 6.59
C LEU A 130 32.89 8.09 6.36
N ASN A 131 31.90 8.03 5.48
CA ASN A 131 30.92 9.10 5.30
C ASN A 131 29.69 8.80 6.15
N ASN A 132 29.03 9.86 6.63
CA ASN A 132 27.73 9.70 7.27
C ASN A 132 26.68 9.41 6.20
N VAL A 133 25.89 8.35 6.42
CA VAL A 133 24.75 7.99 5.58
C VAL A 133 23.47 8.25 6.36
N THR A 134 22.48 8.85 5.69
CA THR A 134 21.14 9.03 6.23
C THR A 134 20.17 8.27 5.35
N ILE A 135 19.39 7.37 5.95
CA ILE A 135 18.34 6.62 5.28
C ILE A 135 17.02 7.34 5.52
N GLN A 136 16.18 7.43 4.49
CA GLN A 136 14.85 7.99 4.63
C GLN A 136 13.99 7.06 5.49
N ALA A 137 13.30 7.62 6.47
CA ALA A 137 12.33 6.87 7.26
C ALA A 137 11.23 6.29 6.35
N LEU A 138 10.86 5.04 6.60
CA LEU A 138 9.80 4.35 5.88
C LEU A 138 8.61 4.12 6.81
N CYS A 139 7.41 4.03 6.25
CA CYS A 139 6.24 3.63 7.02
C CYS A 139 6.23 2.11 7.17
N ASP A 140 5.56 1.64 8.22
CA ASP A 140 5.23 0.22 8.38
C ASP A 140 4.45 -0.27 7.13
N ASP A 141 5.02 -1.24 6.42
CA ASP A 141 4.59 -1.63 5.07
C ASP A 141 3.97 -3.05 4.98
N PHE A 142 3.57 -3.44 3.77
CA PHE A 142 2.80 -4.67 3.50
C PHE A 142 3.57 -5.94 3.92
N PRO A 143 2.94 -7.01 4.46
CA PRO A 143 1.53 -7.39 4.36
C PRO A 143 0.60 -6.89 5.46
N ASP A 144 1.15 -6.46 6.59
CA ASP A 144 0.39 -5.96 7.73
C ASP A 144 1.05 -4.65 8.17
N GLN A 145 0.37 -3.51 8.01
CA GLN A 145 0.84 -2.17 8.43
C GLN A 145 0.94 -2.01 9.97
N THR A 146 1.21 -3.11 10.68
CA THR A 146 1.17 -3.21 12.14
C THR A 146 2.23 -4.15 12.69
N ASP A 147 3.09 -4.73 11.85
CA ASP A 147 4.15 -5.63 12.32
C ASP A 147 5.40 -4.88 12.82
N GLY A 148 5.42 -3.55 12.63
CA GLY A 148 6.47 -2.64 13.04
C GLY A 148 7.71 -2.73 12.18
N MET A 149 7.62 -3.29 10.97
CA MET A 149 8.75 -3.54 10.08
C MET A 149 8.57 -2.88 8.70
N SER A 150 9.68 -2.70 7.98
CA SER A 150 9.69 -2.15 6.63
C SER A 150 10.91 -2.63 5.86
N VAL A 151 10.78 -2.68 4.52
CA VAL A 151 11.84 -3.16 3.63
C VAL A 151 12.66 -1.99 3.07
N PHE A 152 13.90 -1.85 3.54
CA PHE A 152 14.83 -0.84 3.07
C PHE A 152 15.69 -1.33 1.90
N ASP A 153 15.85 -0.51 0.86
CA ASP A 153 16.82 -0.74 -0.22
C ASP A 153 18.22 -0.31 0.24
N THR A 154 19.11 -1.28 0.39
CA THR A 154 20.48 -1.07 0.85
C THR A 154 21.51 -1.07 -0.29
N SER A 155 21.06 -1.12 -1.55
CA SER A 155 21.91 -1.27 -2.75
C SER A 155 23.01 -0.22 -2.89
N THR A 156 22.81 0.97 -2.33
CA THR A 156 23.75 2.08 -2.40
C THR A 156 24.54 2.29 -1.11
N LEU A 157 24.18 1.58 -0.03
CA LEU A 157 24.68 1.84 1.33
C LEU A 157 26.20 1.75 1.40
N GLU A 158 26.79 0.63 0.95
CA GLU A 158 28.24 0.43 0.96
C GLU A 158 28.99 1.54 0.21
N SER A 159 28.53 1.86 -1.00
CA SER A 159 29.15 2.89 -1.83
C SER A 159 29.08 4.28 -1.21
N ASN A 160 27.99 4.57 -0.49
CA ASN A 160 27.79 5.83 0.22
C ASN A 160 28.69 5.91 1.46
N ILE A 161 28.81 4.82 2.23
CA ILE A 161 29.70 4.74 3.40
C ILE A 161 31.16 4.97 2.97
N LEU A 162 31.62 4.28 1.93
CA LEU A 162 33.01 4.34 1.45
C LEU A 162 33.35 5.61 0.67
N GLY A 163 32.35 6.31 0.10
CA GLY A 163 32.55 7.57 -0.63
C GLY A 163 33.55 7.49 -1.79
N GLY A 164 33.65 6.33 -2.44
CA GLY A 164 34.57 6.10 -3.57
C GLY A 164 35.95 5.56 -3.19
N GLN A 165 36.21 5.23 -1.92
CA GLN A 165 37.31 4.32 -1.58
C GLN A 165 37.09 2.98 -2.30
N LEU A 166 38.16 2.42 -2.88
CA LEU A 166 38.06 1.17 -3.65
C LEU A 166 37.64 0.03 -2.71
N PRO A 167 36.58 -0.73 -2.99
CA PRO A 167 36.16 -1.83 -2.12
C PRO A 167 37.20 -2.98 -2.02
N SER A 168 38.16 -3.05 -2.95
CA SER A 168 39.09 -4.19 -3.03
C SER A 168 40.09 -4.30 -1.88
N ASN A 169 40.31 -3.23 -1.10
CA ASN A 169 41.19 -3.24 0.07
C ASN A 169 40.44 -3.08 1.40
N MET A 170 39.10 -3.08 1.36
CA MET A 170 38.26 -2.90 2.54
C MET A 170 37.34 -4.09 2.73
N GLU A 171 37.13 -4.48 3.98
CA GLU A 171 36.15 -5.49 4.39
C GLU A 171 35.12 -4.80 5.30
N ILE A 172 33.82 -5.05 5.08
CA ILE A 172 32.73 -4.39 5.82
C ILE A 172 31.95 -5.45 6.58
N HIS A 173 31.79 -5.25 7.89
CA HIS A 173 30.92 -6.07 8.75
C HIS A 173 29.80 -5.22 9.33
N TYR A 174 28.63 -5.83 9.49
CA TYR A 174 27.42 -5.18 9.99
C TYR A 174 27.01 -5.83 11.31
N TYR A 175 26.59 -5.03 12.29
CA TYR A 175 26.14 -5.52 13.59
C TYR A 175 24.80 -4.90 13.98
N ASN A 176 23.90 -5.73 14.50
CA ASN A 176 22.65 -5.28 15.13
C ASN A 176 22.96 -4.50 16.42
N GLU A 177 21.95 -3.83 16.99
CA GLU A 177 22.06 -3.12 18.27
C GLU A 177 22.49 -4.03 19.44
N ASP A 178 22.14 -5.32 19.39
CA ASP A 178 22.53 -6.31 20.39
C ASP A 178 23.99 -6.79 20.23
N GLY A 179 24.70 -6.32 19.21
CA GLY A 179 26.07 -6.67 18.88
C GLY A 179 26.24 -7.96 18.08
N SER A 180 25.14 -8.63 17.69
CA SER A 180 25.19 -9.77 16.79
C SER A 180 25.53 -9.35 15.36
N GLU A 181 26.36 -10.13 14.68
CA GLU A 181 26.78 -9.84 13.29
C GLU A 181 25.65 -10.20 12.30
N ILE A 182 25.30 -9.25 11.43
CA ILE A 182 24.24 -9.37 10.43
C ILE A 182 24.80 -9.98 9.14
N LEU A 183 25.09 -11.29 9.14
CA LEU A 183 25.66 -11.99 7.98
C LEU A 183 26.96 -11.30 7.46
N PRO A 184 27.68 -11.86 6.47
CA PRO A 184 28.85 -11.16 5.91
C PRO A 184 28.48 -9.94 5.04
N THR A 185 27.20 -9.76 4.69
CA THR A 185 26.70 -8.62 3.89
C THR A 185 25.27 -8.29 4.29
N LEU A 186 24.94 -7.00 4.36
CA LEU A 186 23.56 -6.57 4.59
C LEU A 186 22.67 -6.98 3.39
N PRO A 187 21.49 -7.58 3.61
CA PRO A 187 20.58 -7.93 2.51
C PRO A 187 20.18 -6.70 1.68
N LEU A 188 20.11 -6.86 0.35
CA LEU A 188 19.70 -5.80 -0.59
C LEU A 188 18.33 -5.19 -0.25
N HIS A 189 17.43 -6.05 0.20
CA HIS A 189 16.10 -5.71 0.70
C HIS A 189 16.09 -6.06 2.18
N PHE A 190 16.48 -5.11 3.02
CA PHE A 190 16.64 -5.32 4.44
C PHE A 190 15.31 -5.07 5.16
N ASN A 191 14.61 -6.16 5.47
CA ASN A 191 13.40 -6.09 6.29
C ASN A 191 13.78 -6.06 7.77
N THR A 192 13.45 -4.96 8.45
CA THR A 192 13.83 -4.73 9.85
C THR A 192 12.75 -3.91 10.55
N ALA A 193 12.75 -3.94 11.90
CA ALA A 193 12.12 -2.92 12.73
C ALA A 193 13.03 -1.67 12.85
N THR A 194 12.55 -0.60 13.51
CA THR A 194 13.40 0.56 13.84
C THR A 194 14.62 0.11 14.62
N GLN A 195 15.81 0.35 14.08
CA GLN A 195 17.07 0.00 14.73
C GLN A 195 18.27 0.80 14.18
N THR A 196 19.34 0.81 14.97
CA THR A 196 20.65 1.30 14.58
C THR A 196 21.58 0.13 14.23
N VAL A 197 22.04 0.06 12.99
CA VAL A 197 23.04 -0.92 12.56
C VAL A 197 24.42 -0.29 12.65
N ARG A 198 25.31 -0.91 13.43
CA ARG A 198 26.74 -0.54 13.45
C ARG A 198 27.44 -1.13 12.24
N VAL A 199 28.25 -0.33 11.58
CA VAL A 199 29.06 -0.74 10.43
C VAL A 199 30.53 -0.57 10.77
N ASP A 200 31.25 -1.68 10.79
CA ASP A 200 32.69 -1.70 10.96
C ASP A 200 33.36 -1.94 9.61
N VAL A 201 34.29 -1.09 9.24
CA VAL A 201 35.09 -1.22 8.01
C VAL A 201 36.53 -1.48 8.40
N PHE A 202 37.12 -2.52 7.83
CA PHE A 202 38.49 -2.97 8.08
C PHE A 202 39.35 -2.77 6.84
N ASN A 203 40.62 -2.49 7.04
CA ASN A 203 41.62 -2.69 5.99
C ASN A 203 41.90 -4.21 5.86
N ILE A 204 41.75 -4.76 4.65
CA ILE A 204 41.89 -6.22 4.43
C ILE A 204 43.31 -6.74 4.77
N ASP A 205 44.32 -5.88 4.63
CA ASP A 205 45.70 -6.24 4.94
C ASP A 205 46.03 -6.05 6.43
N ASN A 206 45.16 -5.40 7.20
CA ASN A 206 45.32 -5.13 8.63
C ASN A 206 43.98 -4.94 9.35
N SER A 207 43.48 -6.01 9.95
CA SER A 207 42.22 -6.01 10.71
C SER A 207 42.24 -5.14 11.99
N THR A 208 43.41 -4.61 12.39
CA THR A 208 43.47 -3.62 13.49
C THR A 208 43.16 -2.20 13.01
N CYS A 209 43.22 -1.95 11.70
CA CYS A 209 42.72 -0.73 11.09
C CYS A 209 41.22 -0.79 10.85
N ILE A 210 40.47 -0.37 11.86
CA ILE A 210 39.02 -0.33 11.86
C ILE A 210 38.52 1.12 11.93
N ALA A 211 37.49 1.42 11.16
CA ALA A 211 36.65 2.59 11.37
C ALA A 211 35.20 2.13 11.55
N THR A 212 34.47 2.81 12.43
CA THR A 212 33.10 2.45 12.80
C THR A 212 32.16 3.63 12.53
N THR A 213 30.99 3.33 11.98
CA THR A 213 29.88 4.29 11.83
C THR A 213 28.55 3.62 12.12
N ASP A 214 27.50 4.40 12.31
CA ASP A 214 26.16 3.92 12.60
C ASP A 214 25.18 4.34 11.49
N VAL A 215 24.29 3.43 11.13
CA VAL A 215 23.23 3.65 10.15
C VAL A 215 21.89 3.44 10.83
N PHE A 216 21.08 4.49 10.90
CA PHE A 216 19.76 4.45 11.53
C PHE A 216 18.68 4.12 10.51
N PHE A 217 17.95 3.05 10.76
CA PHE A 217 16.76 2.63 10.01
C PHE A 217 15.53 3.00 10.83
N GLU A 218 14.79 4.01 10.37
CA GLU A 218 13.62 4.53 11.07
C GLU A 218 12.32 4.05 10.42
N ILE A 219 11.43 3.49 11.25
CA ILE A 219 10.08 3.10 10.84
C ILE A 219 9.08 3.97 11.54
N VAL A 220 8.19 4.52 10.74
CA VAL A 220 7.12 5.41 11.17
C VAL A 220 5.83 4.60 11.28
N ASP A 221 5.42 4.34 12.52
CA ASP A 221 4.12 3.74 12.86
C ASP A 221 3.04 4.85 12.93
N ASP A 222 2.64 5.33 11.75
CA ASP A 222 1.62 6.38 11.58
C ASP A 222 0.71 6.09 10.37
N SER A 223 0.51 4.80 10.08
CA SER A 223 -0.35 4.36 8.98
C SER A 223 -1.82 4.76 9.25
N PRO A 224 -2.49 5.45 8.31
CA PRO A 224 -3.87 5.90 8.52
C PRO A 224 -4.87 4.76 8.78
N ILE A 225 -5.66 4.90 9.83
CA ILE A 225 -6.73 3.96 10.19
C ILE A 225 -8.08 4.68 10.14
N PHE A 226 -8.95 4.22 9.27
CA PHE A 226 -10.28 4.77 9.01
C PHE A 226 -11.16 3.71 8.37
N ASP A 227 -12.47 3.89 8.31
CA ASP A 227 -13.45 3.01 7.68
C ASP A 227 -14.13 3.65 6.48
N ILE A 228 -14.64 2.81 5.57
CA ILE A 228 -15.47 3.20 4.44
C ILE A 228 -16.38 2.04 4.07
N SER A 229 -17.68 2.32 3.97
CA SER A 229 -18.71 1.33 3.68
C SER A 229 -19.18 1.41 2.23
N GLU A 230 -19.83 0.35 1.74
CA GLU A 230 -20.56 0.39 0.46
C GLU A 230 -21.63 1.48 0.48
N GLN A 231 -21.86 2.11 -0.66
CA GLN A 231 -22.75 3.26 -0.81
C GLN A 231 -23.85 2.98 -1.83
N LEU A 232 -24.98 3.68 -1.69
CA LEU A 232 -26.09 3.63 -2.63
C LEU A 232 -26.36 5.02 -3.23
N LEU A 233 -26.26 5.13 -4.54
CA LEU A 233 -26.59 6.33 -5.31
C LEU A 233 -28.02 6.22 -5.87
N CYS A 234 -28.94 7.04 -5.35
CA CYS A 234 -30.30 7.15 -5.90
C CYS A 234 -30.36 8.15 -7.05
N THR A 235 -30.33 7.66 -8.29
CA THR A 235 -30.09 8.45 -9.51
C THR A 235 -31.14 9.51 -9.85
N ASN A 236 -32.39 9.31 -9.42
CA ASN A 236 -33.50 10.23 -9.66
C ASN A 236 -33.95 10.98 -8.39
N LEU A 237 -33.08 11.07 -7.39
CA LEU A 237 -33.31 11.80 -6.15
C LEU A 237 -32.19 12.82 -5.87
N LEU A 238 -32.46 13.71 -4.90
CA LEU A 238 -31.48 14.62 -4.33
C LEU A 238 -31.10 14.15 -2.91
N PRO A 239 -29.84 14.37 -2.46
CA PRO A 239 -28.78 15.11 -3.15
C PRO A 239 -28.11 14.31 -4.28
N ASN A 240 -27.81 15.00 -5.38
CA ASN A 240 -26.95 14.52 -6.46
C ASN A 240 -25.97 15.69 -6.77
N PRO A 241 -24.66 15.55 -6.52
CA PRO A 241 -23.91 14.33 -6.19
C PRO A 241 -24.23 13.71 -4.81
N LEU A 242 -23.98 12.40 -4.68
CA LEU A 242 -23.95 11.68 -3.41
C LEU A 242 -22.69 12.11 -2.64
N GLU A 243 -22.88 12.57 -1.41
CA GLU A 243 -21.78 12.89 -0.49
C GLU A 243 -21.40 11.62 0.28
N VAL A 244 -20.18 11.15 0.08
CA VAL A 244 -19.63 9.97 0.77
C VAL A 244 -18.55 10.43 1.73
N SER A 245 -18.73 10.16 3.02
CA SER A 245 -17.81 10.55 4.08
C SER A 245 -17.01 9.37 4.62
N ILE A 246 -15.78 9.63 5.03
CA ILE A 246 -14.97 8.68 5.81
C ILE A 246 -15.62 8.40 7.18
N GLU A 247 -15.52 7.16 7.63
CA GLU A 247 -16.05 6.68 8.91
C GLU A 247 -14.90 6.41 9.89
N ASN A 248 -15.10 6.67 11.19
CA ASN A 248 -14.17 6.33 12.28
C ASN A 248 -12.66 6.61 12.05
N PRO A 249 -12.24 7.78 11.53
CA PRO A 249 -10.81 8.07 11.42
C PRO A 249 -10.17 8.20 12.81
N LEU A 250 -9.04 7.53 13.03
CA LEU A 250 -8.34 7.58 14.33
C LEU A 250 -7.50 8.84 14.55
N ASP A 251 -7.16 9.56 13.47
CA ASP A 251 -6.48 10.85 13.51
C ASP A 251 -6.89 11.73 12.31
N VAL A 252 -6.22 12.86 12.13
CA VAL A 252 -6.42 13.81 11.05
C VAL A 252 -5.58 13.40 9.84
N TYR A 253 -6.27 13.01 8.77
CA TYR A 253 -5.65 12.63 7.50
C TYR A 253 -6.12 13.52 6.36
N THR A 254 -5.34 13.57 5.28
CA THR A 254 -5.79 14.09 3.98
C THR A 254 -6.18 12.94 3.07
N TYR A 255 -7.21 13.11 2.26
CA TYR A 255 -7.77 12.02 1.46
C TYR A 255 -7.77 12.34 -0.03
N ASP A 256 -7.32 11.38 -0.83
CA ASP A 256 -7.41 11.39 -2.29
C ASP A 256 -8.33 10.26 -2.75
N TRP A 257 -9.35 10.62 -3.54
CA TRP A 257 -10.38 9.70 -4.01
C TRP A 257 -10.23 9.47 -5.51
N LYS A 258 -10.32 8.20 -5.95
CA LYS A 258 -10.25 7.84 -7.37
C LYS A 258 -11.33 6.85 -7.77
N ASP A 259 -11.82 6.99 -9.00
CA ASP A 259 -12.66 5.99 -9.65
C ASP A 259 -11.83 4.80 -10.19
N SER A 260 -12.51 3.79 -10.73
CA SER A 260 -11.89 2.59 -11.32
C SER A 260 -10.95 2.87 -12.49
N ASP A 261 -11.11 4.01 -13.18
CA ASP A 261 -10.25 4.43 -14.28
C ASP A 261 -9.03 5.24 -13.77
N GLY A 262 -8.94 5.48 -12.46
CA GLY A 262 -7.88 6.25 -11.81
C GLY A 262 -8.07 7.78 -11.88
N ASN A 263 -9.25 8.26 -12.31
CA ASN A 263 -9.56 9.69 -12.32
C ASN A 263 -9.87 10.18 -10.91
N ILE A 264 -9.49 11.43 -10.62
CA ILE A 264 -9.75 12.06 -9.33
C ILE A 264 -11.25 12.35 -9.18
N VAL A 265 -11.82 11.90 -8.06
CA VAL A 265 -13.18 12.24 -7.66
C VAL A 265 -13.17 13.58 -6.89
N PRO A 266 -14.02 14.55 -7.26
CA PRO A 266 -14.08 15.82 -6.54
C PRO A 266 -14.46 15.63 -5.07
N THR A 267 -13.81 16.37 -4.18
CA THR A 267 -14.18 16.48 -2.76
C THR A 267 -14.88 17.81 -2.50
N THR A 268 -15.44 17.97 -1.30
CA THR A 268 -15.86 19.30 -0.85
C THR A 268 -14.65 20.24 -0.74
N THR A 269 -14.85 21.54 -0.93
CA THR A 269 -13.76 22.54 -0.90
C THR A 269 -13.15 22.76 0.48
N ILE A 270 -13.82 22.28 1.54
CA ILE A 270 -13.46 22.53 2.94
C ILE A 270 -12.95 21.24 3.59
N ASP A 271 -13.38 20.07 3.09
CA ASP A 271 -13.12 18.78 3.71
C ASP A 271 -12.86 17.69 2.66
N THR A 272 -11.62 17.21 2.62
CA THR A 272 -11.22 16.11 1.74
C THR A 272 -11.77 14.76 2.17
N SER A 273 -12.28 14.63 3.41
CA SER A 273 -12.91 13.39 3.90
C SER A 273 -14.29 13.13 3.30
N ILE A 274 -14.80 14.05 2.48
CA ILE A 274 -16.10 13.95 1.80
C ILE A 274 -15.91 14.03 0.29
N ALA A 275 -16.23 12.93 -0.40
CA ALA A 275 -16.25 12.84 -1.86
C ALA A 275 -17.64 13.07 -2.45
N LEU A 276 -17.67 13.63 -3.66
CA LEU A 276 -18.88 13.95 -4.42
C LEU A 276 -19.04 12.99 -5.60
N ILE A 277 -19.81 11.92 -5.39
CA ILE A 277 -19.97 10.82 -6.35
C ILE A 277 -21.23 11.04 -7.20
N THR A 278 -21.10 10.87 -8.52
CA THR A 278 -22.20 11.07 -9.49
C THR A 278 -22.56 9.83 -10.31
N LYS A 279 -21.80 8.74 -10.15
CA LYS A 279 -21.98 7.49 -10.90
C LYS A 279 -21.74 6.30 -9.97
N ALA A 280 -22.41 5.19 -10.25
CA ALA A 280 -22.07 3.91 -9.64
C ALA A 280 -20.73 3.38 -10.19
N GLY A 281 -20.06 2.55 -9.40
CA GLY A 281 -18.78 1.94 -9.75
C GLY A 281 -17.94 1.55 -8.54
N GLU A 282 -16.74 1.07 -8.82
CA GLU A 282 -15.70 0.81 -7.82
C GLU A 282 -14.85 2.07 -7.62
N TYR A 283 -14.51 2.34 -6.36
CA TYR A 283 -13.76 3.51 -5.93
C TYR A 283 -12.65 3.12 -4.98
N SER A 284 -11.63 3.97 -4.94
CA SER A 284 -10.54 3.90 -3.96
C SER A 284 -10.41 5.22 -3.23
N VAL A 285 -10.06 5.15 -1.95
CA VAL A 285 -9.67 6.32 -1.16
C VAL A 285 -8.33 6.06 -0.49
N THR A 286 -7.40 6.98 -0.69
CA THR A 286 -6.07 6.96 -0.08
C THR A 286 -6.04 8.03 1.00
N ALA A 287 -5.91 7.62 2.25
CA ALA A 287 -5.62 8.53 3.36
C ALA A 287 -4.11 8.72 3.49
N THR A 288 -3.67 9.93 3.83
CA THR A 288 -2.27 10.28 4.08
C THR A 288 -2.14 10.94 5.45
N SER A 289 -1.21 10.45 6.28
CA SER A 289 -0.91 11.00 7.60
C SER A 289 0.01 12.24 7.53
N LEU A 290 0.19 12.93 8.65
CA LEU A 290 1.15 14.04 8.74
C LEU A 290 2.58 13.57 8.44
N SER A 291 2.91 12.34 8.82
CA SER A 291 4.21 11.71 8.57
C SER A 291 4.35 11.11 7.17
N GLN A 292 3.39 11.38 6.27
CA GLN A 292 3.34 10.91 4.88
C GLN A 292 3.10 9.39 4.69
N CYS A 293 2.62 8.69 5.73
CA CYS A 293 2.20 7.31 5.59
C CYS A 293 0.82 7.23 4.95
N THR A 294 0.62 6.23 4.09
CA THR A 294 -0.60 6.12 3.28
C THR A 294 -1.29 4.79 3.43
N THR A 295 -2.62 4.82 3.51
CA THR A 295 -3.47 3.62 3.51
C THR A 295 -4.57 3.78 2.46
N THR A 296 -4.73 2.78 1.61
CA THR A 296 -5.75 2.77 0.56
C THR A 296 -6.85 1.76 0.88
N LYS A 297 -8.11 2.20 0.85
CA LYS A 297 -9.28 1.32 0.93
C LYS A 297 -10.09 1.36 -0.37
N LEU A 298 -10.68 0.22 -0.71
CA LEU A 298 -11.59 0.06 -1.85
C LEU A 298 -13.03 -0.03 -1.34
N PHE A 299 -13.98 0.55 -2.08
CA PHE A 299 -15.41 0.45 -1.80
C PHE A 299 -16.23 0.54 -3.08
N THR A 300 -17.49 0.10 -3.02
CA THR A 300 -18.40 0.08 -4.16
C THR A 300 -19.55 1.04 -3.94
N VAL A 301 -19.94 1.73 -5.00
CA VAL A 301 -21.15 2.55 -5.07
C VAL A 301 -22.13 1.86 -6.01
N ASN A 302 -23.23 1.36 -5.46
CA ASN A 302 -24.34 0.79 -6.23
C ASN A 302 -25.30 1.89 -6.65
N GLU A 303 -26.05 1.71 -7.74
CA GLU A 303 -27.13 2.63 -8.13
C GLU A 303 -28.50 1.99 -7.99
N SER A 304 -29.47 2.82 -7.59
CA SER A 304 -30.89 2.51 -7.65
C SER A 304 -31.69 3.80 -7.93
N SER A 305 -33.01 3.71 -7.91
CA SER A 305 -33.93 4.82 -8.18
C SER A 305 -35.31 4.50 -7.62
N ILE A 306 -36.03 5.52 -7.19
CA ILE A 306 -37.45 5.36 -6.89
C ILE A 306 -38.21 4.98 -8.17
N PRO A 307 -39.23 4.12 -8.08
CA PRO A 307 -39.96 3.64 -9.24
C PRO A 307 -40.76 4.77 -9.89
N VAL A 308 -40.76 4.81 -11.22
CA VAL A 308 -41.64 5.68 -12.01
C VAL A 308 -42.82 4.86 -12.50
N ILE A 309 -44.04 5.24 -12.14
CA ILE A 309 -45.24 4.53 -12.57
C ILE A 309 -45.46 4.73 -14.07
N GLU A 310 -45.31 3.67 -14.86
CA GLU A 310 -45.58 3.67 -16.29
C GLU A 310 -47.08 3.50 -16.55
N THR A 311 -47.66 2.43 -16.01
CA THR A 311 -49.09 2.15 -16.17
C THR A 311 -49.71 1.53 -14.94
N VAL A 312 -50.96 1.90 -14.70
CA VAL A 312 -51.86 1.19 -13.78
C VAL A 312 -53.12 0.85 -14.54
N THR A 313 -53.35 -0.44 -14.77
CA THR A 313 -54.50 -0.95 -15.51
C THR A 313 -55.43 -1.67 -14.57
N ILE A 314 -56.66 -1.17 -14.46
CA ILE A 314 -57.70 -1.73 -13.60
C ILE A 314 -58.65 -2.55 -14.46
N PHE A 315 -58.76 -3.84 -14.17
CA PHE A 315 -59.73 -4.74 -14.78
C PHE A 315 -60.88 -4.96 -13.79
N ASP A 316 -61.82 -4.01 -13.81
CA ASP A 316 -62.98 -3.95 -12.91
C ASP A 316 -64.26 -4.54 -13.53
N ASN A 317 -65.34 -4.59 -12.76
CA ASN A 317 -66.63 -5.15 -13.16
C ASN A 317 -66.58 -6.63 -13.61
N LEU A 318 -65.62 -7.39 -13.07
CA LEU A 318 -65.46 -8.81 -13.30
C LEU A 318 -65.83 -9.59 -12.03
N PRO A 319 -66.05 -10.93 -12.10
CA PRO A 319 -66.21 -11.73 -10.89
C PRO A 319 -65.01 -11.56 -9.95
N ASN A 320 -63.82 -11.54 -10.55
CA ASN A 320 -62.53 -11.35 -9.90
C ASN A 320 -61.87 -10.13 -10.54
N ASN A 321 -61.88 -8.99 -9.84
CA ASN A 321 -61.19 -7.81 -10.32
C ASN A 321 -59.68 -8.01 -10.17
N ARG A 322 -58.90 -7.38 -11.03
CA ARG A 322 -57.44 -7.40 -10.93
C ARG A 322 -56.87 -6.02 -11.26
N VAL A 323 -55.75 -5.70 -10.65
CA VAL A 323 -55.03 -4.44 -10.87
C VAL A 323 -53.62 -4.79 -11.29
N SER A 324 -53.23 -4.36 -12.49
CA SER A 324 -51.89 -4.53 -13.03
C SER A 324 -51.13 -3.22 -12.91
N VAL A 325 -49.96 -3.27 -12.30
CA VAL A 325 -49.05 -2.13 -12.14
C VAL A 325 -47.76 -2.44 -12.88
N LEU A 326 -47.24 -1.46 -13.59
CA LEU A 326 -45.94 -1.50 -14.25
C LEU A 326 -45.19 -0.22 -13.90
N VAL A 327 -43.94 -0.37 -13.45
CA VAL A 327 -43.03 0.75 -13.18
C VAL A 327 -41.78 0.65 -14.03
N SER A 328 -41.06 1.75 -14.14
CA SER A 328 -39.72 1.82 -14.70
C SER A 328 -38.74 2.39 -13.69
N GLY A 329 -37.46 2.13 -13.92
CA GLY A 329 -36.39 2.56 -13.04
C GLY A 329 -35.27 1.50 -12.99
N ILE A 330 -34.23 1.86 -12.26
CA ILE A 330 -33.06 1.05 -11.94
C ILE A 330 -33.26 0.65 -10.48
N GLY A 331 -33.66 -0.59 -10.19
CA GLY A 331 -33.97 -1.03 -8.83
C GLY A 331 -34.66 -2.39 -8.79
N ASP A 332 -34.86 -2.94 -7.58
CA ASP A 332 -35.70 -4.13 -7.35
C ASP A 332 -36.95 -3.69 -6.57
N TYR A 333 -38.12 -3.80 -7.19
CA TYR A 333 -39.34 -3.19 -6.69
C TYR A 333 -40.31 -4.21 -6.11
N GLU A 334 -40.88 -3.87 -4.96
CA GLU A 334 -41.96 -4.60 -4.31
C GLU A 334 -43.22 -3.75 -4.20
N PHE A 335 -44.37 -4.43 -4.17
CA PHE A 335 -45.68 -3.82 -4.31
C PHE A 335 -46.60 -4.27 -3.17
N ALA A 336 -47.37 -3.34 -2.60
CA ALA A 336 -48.44 -3.64 -1.67
C ALA A 336 -49.74 -2.96 -2.09
N LEU A 337 -50.88 -3.55 -1.71
CA LEU A 337 -52.20 -2.99 -1.91
C LEU A 337 -52.81 -2.73 -0.53
N ASP A 338 -53.17 -1.47 -0.27
CA ASP A 338 -53.66 -0.99 1.01
C ASP A 338 -52.69 -1.35 2.16
N ASN A 339 -53.15 -2.17 3.10
CA ASN A 339 -52.37 -2.59 4.26
C ASN A 339 -51.82 -4.02 4.11
N SER A 340 -51.68 -4.53 2.88
CA SER A 340 -51.07 -5.84 2.64
C SER A 340 -49.57 -5.80 2.89
N ASP A 341 -48.97 -6.97 3.09
CA ASP A 341 -47.52 -7.11 3.02
C ASP A 341 -47.03 -6.80 1.59
N PHE A 342 -45.78 -6.33 1.49
CA PHE A 342 -45.11 -6.13 0.21
C PHE A 342 -44.81 -7.46 -0.47
N VAL A 343 -44.98 -7.49 -1.78
CA VAL A 343 -44.72 -8.65 -2.63
C VAL A 343 -43.81 -8.24 -3.76
N ASP A 344 -42.79 -9.06 -4.03
CA ASP A 344 -41.83 -8.82 -5.10
C ASP A 344 -42.53 -8.63 -6.47
N GLY A 345 -42.01 -7.67 -7.23
CA GLY A 345 -42.31 -7.51 -8.64
C GLY A 345 -41.78 -8.65 -9.49
N ASN A 346 -42.25 -8.71 -10.73
CA ASN A 346 -41.68 -9.59 -11.74
C ASN A 346 -40.46 -8.94 -12.44
N GLU A 347 -39.79 -9.70 -13.31
CA GLU A 347 -38.61 -9.26 -14.09
C GLU A 347 -38.86 -8.04 -15.00
N LEU A 348 -40.12 -7.68 -15.24
CA LEU A 348 -40.51 -6.48 -15.99
C LEU A 348 -40.86 -5.30 -15.08
N HIS A 349 -40.51 -5.37 -13.79
CA HIS A 349 -40.87 -4.36 -12.78
C HIS A 349 -42.38 -4.13 -12.69
N GLY A 350 -43.17 -5.22 -12.72
CA GLY A 350 -44.62 -5.14 -12.58
C GLY A 350 -45.19 -6.15 -11.59
N HIS A 351 -46.41 -5.88 -11.14
CA HIS A 351 -47.16 -6.78 -10.26
C HIS A 351 -48.65 -6.77 -10.62
N ILE A 352 -49.33 -7.89 -10.37
CA ILE A 352 -50.78 -8.02 -10.57
C ILE A 352 -51.43 -8.44 -9.27
N PHE A 353 -52.25 -7.55 -8.71
CA PHE A 353 -53.13 -7.87 -7.60
C PHE A 353 -54.39 -8.56 -8.11
N TYR A 354 -54.73 -9.70 -7.54
CA TYR A 354 -55.92 -10.48 -7.86
C TYR A 354 -57.00 -10.31 -6.79
N ASP A 355 -58.25 -10.58 -7.17
CA ASP A 355 -59.40 -10.56 -6.28
C ASP A 355 -59.55 -9.23 -5.51
N VAL A 356 -59.24 -8.12 -6.18
CA VAL A 356 -59.34 -6.78 -5.60
C VAL A 356 -60.81 -6.43 -5.37
N GLU A 357 -61.15 -6.08 -4.14
CA GLU A 357 -62.50 -5.68 -3.78
C GLU A 357 -62.92 -4.38 -4.49
N GLU A 358 -64.21 -4.08 -4.47
CA GLU A 358 -64.73 -2.78 -4.90
C GLU A 358 -64.44 -1.69 -3.87
N GLY A 359 -64.05 -0.50 -4.32
CA GLY A 359 -63.77 0.62 -3.43
C GLY A 359 -62.54 1.43 -3.85
N ALA A 360 -62.15 2.34 -2.96
CA ALA A 360 -60.88 3.06 -3.07
C ALA A 360 -59.75 2.20 -2.51
N HIS A 361 -58.64 2.13 -3.24
CA HIS A 361 -57.44 1.45 -2.80
C HIS A 361 -56.20 2.31 -3.05
N THR A 362 -55.14 2.05 -2.30
CA THR A 362 -53.82 2.67 -2.51
C THR A 362 -52.80 1.59 -2.81
N ILE A 363 -52.08 1.76 -3.92
CA ILE A 363 -50.93 0.93 -4.26
C ILE A 363 -49.69 1.60 -3.69
N TYR A 364 -48.87 0.82 -3.00
CA TYR A 364 -47.56 1.21 -2.49
C TYR A 364 -46.48 0.51 -3.30
N ILE A 365 -45.44 1.23 -3.70
CA ILE A 365 -44.31 0.70 -4.47
C ILE A 365 -43.02 1.13 -3.79
N ASN A 366 -42.24 0.16 -3.35
CA ASN A 366 -40.99 0.37 -2.61
C ASN A 366 -39.78 -0.14 -3.40
N ASP A 367 -38.66 0.56 -3.30
CA ASP A 367 -37.36 0.05 -3.77
C ASP A 367 -36.69 -0.73 -2.64
N LYS A 368 -36.45 -2.02 -2.87
CA LYS A 368 -35.82 -2.91 -1.88
C LYS A 368 -34.36 -2.60 -1.63
N ILE A 369 -33.70 -1.92 -2.59
CA ILE A 369 -32.28 -1.56 -2.47
C ILE A 369 -32.11 -0.40 -1.47
N GLY A 370 -33.13 0.46 -1.31
CA GLY A 370 -33.21 1.42 -0.20
C GLY A 370 -33.49 2.86 -0.62
N CYS A 371 -33.77 3.15 -1.90
CA CYS A 371 -34.16 4.50 -2.29
C CYS A 371 -35.56 4.84 -1.78
N THR A 372 -35.68 5.97 -1.07
CA THR A 372 -36.93 6.47 -0.47
C THR A 372 -37.33 7.81 -1.10
N PRO A 373 -38.63 8.17 -1.15
CA PRO A 373 -39.77 7.56 -0.46
C PRO A 373 -40.46 6.43 -1.24
N ILE A 374 -41.31 5.67 -0.52
CA ILE A 374 -42.31 4.77 -1.12
C ILE A 374 -43.27 5.60 -1.98
N ILE A 375 -43.57 5.11 -3.18
CA ILE A 375 -44.51 5.76 -4.09
C ILE A 375 -45.91 5.25 -3.83
N GLU A 376 -46.85 6.18 -3.68
CA GLU A 376 -48.26 5.89 -3.42
C GLU A 376 -49.12 6.22 -4.66
N LYS A 377 -50.05 5.32 -4.99
CA LYS A 377 -50.99 5.52 -6.09
C LYS A 377 -52.41 5.11 -5.72
N GLU A 378 -53.29 6.10 -5.58
CA GLU A 378 -54.73 5.87 -5.42
C GLU A 378 -55.36 5.32 -6.71
N ILE A 379 -56.20 4.31 -6.54
CA ILE A 379 -57.05 3.71 -7.57
C ILE A 379 -58.48 3.51 -7.03
N ILE A 380 -59.42 3.31 -7.94
CA ILE A 380 -60.81 2.96 -7.58
C ILE A 380 -61.25 1.77 -8.43
N VAL A 381 -61.74 0.73 -7.77
CA VAL A 381 -62.29 -0.48 -8.40
C VAL A 381 -63.81 -0.46 -8.26
N ILE A 382 -64.53 -0.69 -9.35
CA ILE A 382 -65.99 -0.64 -9.38
C ILE A 382 -66.63 -1.95 -9.83
N ARG A 383 -67.86 -2.18 -9.39
CA ARG A 383 -68.68 -3.30 -9.85
C ARG A 383 -70.12 -2.87 -10.08
N PHE A 384 -70.70 -3.36 -11.18
CA PHE A 384 -72.12 -3.18 -11.48
C PHE A 384 -72.89 -4.47 -11.18
N PRO A 385 -74.12 -4.40 -10.64
CA PRO A 385 -74.99 -5.55 -10.50
C PRO A 385 -75.26 -6.17 -11.87
N ARG A 386 -75.13 -7.50 -11.98
CA ARG A 386 -75.50 -8.24 -13.20
C ARG A 386 -77.01 -8.44 -13.31
N TYR A 387 -77.69 -8.47 -12.17
CA TYR A 387 -79.14 -8.49 -12.10
C TYR A 387 -79.61 -7.80 -10.81
N ILE A 388 -80.88 -7.41 -10.82
CA ILE A 388 -81.61 -6.95 -9.65
C ILE A 388 -82.92 -7.71 -9.51
N SER A 389 -83.38 -7.89 -8.28
CA SER A 389 -84.65 -8.51 -7.92
C SER A 389 -85.37 -7.65 -6.90
N PRO A 390 -86.14 -6.63 -7.31
CA PRO A 390 -86.77 -5.67 -6.41
C PRO A 390 -88.00 -6.27 -5.69
N ASN A 391 -87.79 -7.32 -4.88
CA ASN A 391 -88.81 -8.06 -4.14
C ASN A 391 -88.80 -7.76 -2.63
N GLN A 392 -87.87 -6.90 -2.18
CA GLN A 392 -87.68 -6.46 -0.80
C GLN A 392 -87.26 -7.60 0.15
N ASP A 393 -86.58 -8.62 -0.35
CA ASP A 393 -86.01 -9.70 0.47
C ASP A 393 -84.61 -9.36 1.05
N GLY A 394 -84.07 -8.19 0.71
CA GLY A 394 -82.78 -7.68 1.13
C GLY A 394 -81.63 -8.09 0.21
N LYS A 395 -81.87 -8.87 -0.86
CA LYS A 395 -80.83 -9.37 -1.77
C LYS A 395 -81.09 -8.87 -3.19
N HIS A 396 -80.08 -8.21 -3.76
CA HIS A 396 -80.15 -7.68 -5.13
C HIS A 396 -81.36 -6.76 -5.41
N ASP A 397 -81.99 -6.18 -4.38
CA ASP A 397 -83.18 -5.33 -4.53
C ASP A 397 -82.98 -4.08 -5.37
N ASN A 398 -81.73 -3.59 -5.44
CA ASN A 398 -81.42 -2.30 -6.03
C ASN A 398 -80.27 -2.39 -7.02
N PHE A 399 -80.34 -1.56 -8.06
CA PHE A 399 -79.17 -1.24 -8.87
C PHE A 399 -78.36 -0.15 -8.18
N TYR A 400 -77.09 -0.42 -7.94
CA TYR A 400 -76.15 0.45 -7.25
C TYR A 400 -74.73 0.19 -7.76
N VAL A 401 -73.89 1.21 -7.86
CA VAL A 401 -72.49 1.02 -8.28
C VAL A 401 -71.62 0.80 -7.05
N TYR A 402 -71.16 -0.43 -6.87
CA TYR A 402 -70.20 -0.76 -5.81
C TYR A 402 -68.87 -0.05 -6.08
N GLY A 403 -68.31 0.62 -5.07
CA GLY A 403 -67.11 1.46 -5.20
C GLY A 403 -67.36 2.83 -5.85
N GLY A 404 -68.60 3.12 -6.27
CA GLY A 404 -68.97 4.39 -6.90
C GLY A 404 -68.87 5.60 -5.95
N GLU A 405 -68.92 5.36 -4.65
CA GLU A 405 -68.81 6.35 -3.57
C GLU A 405 -67.40 6.94 -3.43
N ALA A 406 -66.38 6.25 -3.94
CA ALA A 406 -65.01 6.74 -3.93
C ALA A 406 -64.75 7.84 -4.97
N PHE A 407 -65.66 8.04 -5.92
CA PHE A 407 -65.57 9.10 -6.90
C PHE A 407 -66.17 10.40 -6.37
N LYS A 408 -65.58 11.53 -6.78
CA LYS A 408 -66.06 12.88 -6.44
C LYS A 408 -67.48 13.11 -6.94
N THR A 409 -67.76 12.68 -8.16
CA THR A 409 -69.12 12.65 -8.72
C THR A 409 -69.33 11.41 -9.56
N SER A 410 -70.57 10.94 -9.60
CA SER A 410 -70.98 9.85 -10.47
C SER A 410 -72.33 10.15 -11.11
N THR A 411 -72.50 9.75 -12.36
CA THR A 411 -73.77 9.83 -13.08
C THR A 411 -73.99 8.54 -13.85
N VAL A 412 -75.03 7.80 -13.51
CA VAL A 412 -75.44 6.58 -14.22
C VAL A 412 -76.81 6.78 -14.84
N THR A 413 -76.88 6.68 -16.16
CA THR A 413 -78.15 6.69 -16.89
C THR A 413 -78.55 5.27 -17.24
N ILE A 414 -79.76 4.87 -16.89
CA ILE A 414 -80.32 3.54 -17.18
C ILE A 414 -81.37 3.67 -18.30
N PHE A 415 -81.31 2.76 -19.26
CA PHE A 415 -82.12 2.74 -20.46
C PHE A 415 -82.87 1.41 -20.62
N ASP A 416 -84.05 1.45 -21.24
CA ASP A 416 -84.71 0.24 -21.74
C ASP A 416 -84.09 -0.26 -23.06
N ARG A 417 -84.61 -1.38 -23.58
CA ARG A 417 -84.16 -2.00 -24.83
C ARG A 417 -84.31 -1.15 -26.09
N TYR A 418 -85.03 -0.04 -26.02
CA TYR A 418 -85.22 0.89 -27.13
C TYR A 418 -84.42 2.19 -26.95
N GLY A 419 -83.59 2.28 -25.90
CA GLY A 419 -82.80 3.47 -25.57
C GLY A 419 -83.60 4.55 -24.84
N LYS A 420 -84.81 4.27 -24.35
CA LYS A 420 -85.57 5.22 -23.54
C LYS A 420 -84.97 5.29 -22.15
N ILE A 421 -84.73 6.52 -21.67
CA ILE A 421 -84.23 6.75 -20.30
C ILE A 421 -85.31 6.30 -19.29
N ILE A 422 -84.89 5.40 -18.41
CA ILE A 422 -85.69 4.89 -17.29
C ILE A 422 -85.43 5.72 -16.05
N THR A 423 -84.15 5.95 -15.73
CA THR A 423 -83.74 6.79 -14.60
C THR A 423 -82.32 7.33 -14.80
N ILE A 424 -81.98 8.37 -14.05
CA ILE A 424 -80.63 8.93 -13.93
C ILE A 424 -80.28 8.95 -12.44
N LEU A 425 -79.23 8.23 -12.09
CA LEU A 425 -78.68 8.14 -10.75
C LEU A 425 -77.48 9.09 -10.66
N LYS A 426 -77.46 9.95 -9.65
CA LYS A 426 -76.32 10.83 -9.36
C LYS A 426 -75.71 10.50 -8.02
N ASP A 427 -74.42 10.71 -7.89
CA ASP A 427 -73.68 10.65 -6.62
C ASP A 427 -73.99 9.36 -5.83
N ASN A 428 -73.87 8.25 -6.55
CA ASN A 428 -74.04 6.89 -6.05
C ASN A 428 -75.44 6.58 -5.50
N GLN A 429 -76.47 7.24 -6.02
CA GLN A 429 -77.87 6.87 -5.80
C GLN A 429 -78.17 5.43 -6.25
N LYS A 430 -79.18 4.84 -5.62
CA LYS A 430 -79.69 3.50 -5.92
C LYS A 430 -80.97 3.58 -6.74
N TRP A 431 -81.19 2.62 -7.64
CA TRP A 431 -82.47 2.43 -8.31
C TRP A 431 -83.17 1.20 -7.76
N ASP A 432 -84.40 1.37 -7.31
CA ASP A 432 -85.25 0.34 -6.69
C ASP A 432 -86.02 -0.52 -7.72
N GLY A 433 -85.67 -0.42 -9.00
CA GLY A 433 -86.36 -1.16 -10.06
C GLY A 433 -87.73 -0.60 -10.44
N THR A 434 -88.11 0.61 -10.00
CA THR A 434 -89.39 1.23 -10.35
C THR A 434 -89.30 2.22 -11.52
N TYR A 435 -90.35 2.30 -12.32
CA TYR A 435 -90.52 3.30 -13.37
C TYR A 435 -91.94 3.89 -13.30
N LEU A 436 -92.05 5.21 -13.11
CA LEU A 436 -93.33 5.93 -12.94
C LEU A 436 -94.21 5.36 -11.79
N GLY A 437 -93.59 4.92 -10.70
CA GLY A 437 -94.28 4.39 -9.52
C GLY A 437 -94.79 2.95 -9.65
N GLN A 438 -94.47 2.25 -10.75
CA GLN A 438 -94.72 0.82 -10.92
C GLN A 438 -93.41 0.06 -11.04
N ILE A 439 -93.39 -1.24 -10.71
CA ILE A 439 -92.23 -2.09 -10.95
C ILE A 439 -91.94 -2.11 -12.45
N ALA A 440 -90.68 -1.85 -12.81
CA ALA A 440 -90.25 -1.85 -14.19
C ALA A 440 -90.30 -3.28 -14.76
N PHE A 441 -90.47 -3.40 -16.08
CA PHE A 441 -90.67 -4.70 -16.72
C PHE A 441 -89.50 -5.67 -16.48
N GLU A 442 -89.81 -6.96 -16.36
CA GLU A 442 -88.80 -8.02 -16.29
C GLU A 442 -88.10 -8.17 -17.65
N THR A 443 -86.95 -7.52 -17.80
CA THR A 443 -86.15 -7.48 -19.04
C THR A 443 -84.72 -7.08 -18.73
N ASP A 444 -83.86 -7.12 -19.74
CA ASP A 444 -82.56 -6.47 -19.70
C ASP A 444 -82.69 -4.95 -19.84
N TYR A 445 -81.81 -4.26 -19.12
CA TYR A 445 -81.61 -2.82 -19.12
C TYR A 445 -80.16 -2.51 -19.45
N TRP A 446 -79.91 -1.36 -20.06
CA TRP A 446 -78.57 -0.88 -20.39
C TRP A 446 -78.23 0.32 -19.53
N PHE A 447 -76.94 0.52 -19.23
CA PHE A 447 -76.48 1.70 -18.53
C PHE A 447 -75.29 2.36 -19.23
N SER A 448 -75.21 3.68 -19.06
CA SER A 448 -74.02 4.47 -19.32
C SER A 448 -73.66 5.22 -18.05
N ALA A 449 -72.48 4.95 -17.51
CA ALA A 449 -71.96 5.55 -16.30
C ALA A 449 -70.76 6.45 -16.62
N GLU A 450 -70.76 7.63 -16.02
CA GLU A 450 -69.66 8.60 -16.05
C GLU A 450 -69.27 8.93 -14.61
N PHE A 451 -68.00 8.74 -14.28
CA PHE A 451 -67.43 9.04 -12.97
C PHE A 451 -66.34 10.09 -13.11
N ILE A 452 -66.23 10.98 -12.13
CA ILE A 452 -65.15 11.96 -12.04
C ILE A 452 -64.41 11.67 -10.75
N ASP A 453 -63.13 11.33 -10.83
CA ASP A 453 -62.32 11.09 -9.66
C ASP A 453 -61.90 12.40 -8.96
N ASN A 454 -61.21 12.27 -7.82
CA ASN A 454 -60.76 13.42 -7.02
C ASN A 454 -59.77 14.33 -7.78
N GLN A 455 -59.10 13.80 -8.81
CA GLN A 455 -58.16 14.53 -9.67
C GLN A 455 -58.85 15.14 -10.90
N GLY A 456 -60.18 14.95 -11.06
CA GLY A 456 -60.97 15.48 -12.15
C GLY A 456 -60.92 14.65 -13.44
N LYS A 457 -60.31 13.46 -13.42
CA LYS A 457 -60.29 12.56 -14.58
C LYS A 457 -61.63 11.85 -14.74
N ILE A 458 -62.10 11.81 -15.98
CA ILE A 458 -63.39 11.23 -16.36
C ILE A 458 -63.20 9.74 -16.71
N HIS A 459 -63.98 8.89 -16.07
CA HIS A 459 -64.05 7.45 -16.34
C HIS A 459 -65.43 7.10 -16.87
N LYS A 460 -65.50 6.46 -18.03
CA LYS A 460 -66.77 6.03 -18.64
C LYS A 460 -66.88 4.51 -18.61
N ARG A 461 -68.08 4.02 -18.33
CA ARG A 461 -68.44 2.59 -18.41
C ARG A 461 -69.80 2.45 -19.06
N THR A 462 -69.98 1.38 -19.81
CA THR A 462 -71.27 1.00 -20.37
C THR A 462 -71.48 -0.49 -20.17
N GLY A 463 -72.72 -0.93 -20.08
CA GLY A 463 -73.04 -2.34 -19.88
C GLY A 463 -74.53 -2.57 -19.82
N ASN A 464 -74.90 -3.78 -19.41
CA ASN A 464 -76.29 -4.19 -19.22
C ASN A 464 -76.45 -5.03 -17.95
N PHE A 465 -77.68 -5.10 -17.46
CA PHE A 465 -78.08 -5.94 -16.34
C PHE A 465 -79.54 -6.37 -16.53
N SER A 466 -79.96 -7.46 -15.88
CA SER A 466 -81.34 -7.95 -15.94
C SER A 466 -82.14 -7.55 -14.71
N LEU A 467 -83.40 -7.18 -14.87
CA LEU A 467 -84.38 -7.14 -13.79
C LEU A 467 -85.15 -8.46 -13.80
N LYS A 468 -85.19 -9.18 -12.66
CA LYS A 468 -85.87 -10.47 -12.48
C LYS A 468 -86.72 -10.43 -11.22
N LEU A 469 -87.94 -10.96 -11.23
CA LEU A 469 -88.84 -10.97 -10.05
C LEU A 469 -88.95 -12.34 -9.40
#